data_AF-A0A521A0R1-F1
#
_entry.id   AF-A0A521A0R1-F1
#
_cell.length_a   1.000
_cell.length_b   1.000
_cell.length_c   1.000
_cell.angle_alpha   90.00
_cell.angle_beta   90.00
_cell.angle_gamma   90.00
#
_symmetry.space_group_name_H-M   'P 1'
#
loop_
_entity.id
_entity.type
_entity.pdbx_description
1 polymer ?
#
loop_
_entity_poly.entity_id
_entity_poly.type
_entity_poly.pdbx_seq_one_letter_code
_entity_poly.pdbx_strand_id
1 'polypeptide(L)'
;MEKSAVFEETYRHYLAELGTIDYLARADLLGVEADGEELIIPLYNRTYSVSSTGINAREGAALNDAVRVILAKYVLTCPDQLPPLSGKWMTFREFRGAGPLVSYFTSNTNKSIEQHFSGALMRLEQCCRALGAQIEDNDSYDLSVSL
;
A
#
# COMPACT_ATOMS: atom_id res chain seq x y z
N MET A 1 -24.21 -11.58 9.09
CA MET A 1 -24.58 -10.25 8.56
C MET A 1 -24.09 -9.08 9.42
N GLU A 2 -23.20 -9.30 10.40
CA GLU A 2 -22.80 -8.29 11.38
C GLU A 2 -21.54 -7.50 10.99
N LYS A 3 -20.63 -8.10 10.19
CA LYS A 3 -19.40 -7.46 9.71
C LYS A 3 -19.64 -6.15 8.97
N SER A 4 -20.71 -6.06 8.16
CA SER A 4 -20.98 -4.88 7.33
C SER A 4 -21.28 -3.62 8.15
N ALA A 5 -21.88 -3.74 9.34
CA ALA A 5 -22.25 -2.58 10.14
C ALA A 5 -21.03 -1.92 10.79
N VAL A 6 -20.11 -2.73 11.35
CA VAL A 6 -18.87 -2.24 11.98
C VAL A 6 -17.96 -1.58 10.95
N PHE A 7 -17.85 -2.14 9.74
CA PHE A 7 -17.07 -1.54 8.66
C PHE A 7 -17.64 -0.20 8.22
N GLU A 8 -18.95 -0.12 8.07
CA GLU A 8 -19.63 1.11 7.65
C GLU A 8 -19.50 2.22 8.71
N GLU A 9 -19.62 1.88 10.00
CA GLU A 9 -19.38 2.83 11.10
C GLU A 9 -17.92 3.32 11.12
N THR A 10 -16.98 2.39 11.00
CA THR A 10 -15.54 2.71 10.95
C THR A 10 -15.21 3.59 9.75
N TYR A 11 -15.81 3.31 8.60
CA TYR A 11 -15.61 4.09 7.38
C TYR A 11 -16.14 5.53 7.53
N ARG A 12 -17.37 5.70 8.04
CA ARG A 12 -17.93 7.03 8.31
C ARG A 12 -17.10 7.81 9.32
N HIS A 13 -16.58 7.14 10.33
CA HIS A 13 -15.67 7.76 11.29
C HIS A 13 -14.42 8.30 10.59
N TYR A 14 -13.79 7.54 9.69
CA TYR A 14 -12.63 8.05 8.95
C TYR A 14 -12.97 9.20 7.99
N LEU A 15 -14.12 9.17 7.32
CA LEU A 15 -14.56 10.30 6.49
C LEU A 15 -14.76 11.58 7.33
N ALA A 16 -15.34 11.43 8.52
CA ALA A 16 -15.47 12.54 9.47
C ALA A 16 -14.10 13.07 9.91
N GLU A 17 -13.14 12.19 10.25
CA GLU A 17 -11.77 12.60 10.58
C GLU A 17 -11.10 13.35 9.42
N LEU A 18 -11.23 12.85 8.18
CA LEU A 18 -10.72 13.53 6.98
C LEU A 18 -11.32 14.93 6.85
N GLY A 19 -12.60 15.11 7.18
CA GLY A 19 -13.27 16.42 7.17
C GLY A 19 -12.77 17.41 8.21
N THR A 20 -11.97 16.98 9.19
CA THR A 20 -11.39 17.87 10.23
C THR A 20 -9.97 18.35 9.92
N ILE A 21 -9.36 17.84 8.85
CA ILE A 21 -7.99 18.17 8.45
C ILE A 21 -7.94 18.73 7.03
N ASP A 22 -6.91 19.52 6.72
CA ASP A 22 -6.56 19.83 5.33
C ASP A 22 -5.78 18.65 4.74
N TYR A 23 -6.52 17.64 4.28
CA TYR A 23 -5.92 16.44 3.71
C TYR A 23 -5.28 16.70 2.34
N LEU A 24 -5.73 17.71 1.58
CA LEU A 24 -5.14 18.07 0.29
C LEU A 24 -3.71 18.59 0.46
N ALA A 25 -3.43 19.34 1.54
CA ALA A 25 -2.08 19.77 1.89
C ALA A 25 -1.09 18.62 2.16
N ARG A 26 -1.57 17.37 2.28
CA ARG A 26 -0.72 16.18 2.49
C ARG A 26 -0.27 15.51 1.19
N ALA A 27 -0.72 15.99 0.02
CA ALA A 27 -0.41 15.39 -1.29
C ALA A 27 1.10 15.17 -1.50
N ASP A 28 1.90 16.23 -1.30
CA ASP A 28 3.36 16.18 -1.49
C ASP A 28 4.04 15.22 -0.50
N LEU A 29 3.63 15.23 0.78
CA LEU A 29 4.20 14.34 1.81
C LEU A 29 3.88 12.87 1.55
N LEU A 30 2.72 12.60 0.97
CA LEU A 30 2.30 11.24 0.60
C LEU A 30 2.86 10.82 -0.77
N GLY A 31 3.40 11.74 -1.57
CA GLY A 31 3.83 11.44 -2.93
C GLY A 31 2.67 11.10 -3.86
N VAL A 32 1.53 11.77 -3.68
CA VAL A 32 0.31 11.60 -4.46
C VAL A 32 -0.14 12.93 -5.06
N GLU A 33 -1.08 12.91 -5.99
CA GLU A 33 -1.58 14.11 -6.66
C GLU A 33 -2.90 14.59 -6.04
N ALA A 34 -3.15 15.90 -6.07
CA ALA A 34 -4.44 16.48 -5.78
C ALA A 34 -5.15 16.86 -7.09
N ASP A 35 -6.39 16.42 -7.27
CA ASP A 35 -7.25 16.70 -8.42
C ASP A 35 -8.58 17.29 -7.89
N GLY A 36 -8.70 18.62 -7.93
CA GLY A 36 -9.82 19.34 -7.34
C GLY A 36 -9.89 19.16 -5.82
N GLU A 37 -10.96 18.52 -5.34
CA GLU A 37 -11.19 18.23 -3.92
C GLU A 37 -10.79 16.80 -3.52
N GLU A 38 -10.04 16.09 -4.37
CA GLU A 38 -9.70 14.68 -4.13
C GLU A 38 -8.17 14.46 -4.18
N LEU A 39 -7.68 13.55 -3.34
CA LEU A 39 -6.35 12.96 -3.48
C LEU A 39 -6.42 11.75 -4.41
N ILE A 40 -5.50 11.68 -5.37
CA ILE A 40 -5.39 10.61 -6.35
C ILE A 40 -4.28 9.66 -5.92
N ILE A 41 -4.68 8.51 -5.37
CA ILE A 41 -3.77 7.58 -4.71
C ILE A 41 -3.63 6.28 -5.52
N PRO A 42 -2.42 5.94 -6.00
CA PRO A 42 -2.14 4.64 -6.59
C PRO A 42 -1.98 3.57 -5.51
N LEU A 43 -2.69 2.45 -5.65
CA LEU A 43 -2.57 1.27 -4.78
C LEU A 43 -2.77 -0.01 -5.60
N TYR A 44 -1.72 -0.86 -5.66
CA TYR A 44 -1.71 -2.13 -6.39
C TYR A 44 -2.17 -2.01 -7.86
N ASN A 45 -1.51 -1.13 -8.63
CA ASN A 45 -1.80 -0.84 -10.03
C ASN A 45 -3.25 -0.38 -10.30
N ARG A 46 -3.90 0.19 -9.29
CA ARG A 46 -5.21 0.82 -9.41
C ARG A 46 -5.16 2.22 -8.84
N THR A 47 -5.98 3.10 -9.38
CA THR A 47 -6.04 4.50 -8.97
C THR A 47 -7.34 4.77 -8.23
N TYR A 48 -7.23 5.43 -7.09
CA TYR A 48 -8.36 5.76 -6.23
C TYR A 48 -8.44 7.26 -6.01
N SER A 49 -9.65 7.78 -5.85
CA SER A 49 -9.88 9.12 -5.33
C SER A 49 -10.31 9.07 -3.88
N VAL A 50 -9.76 9.97 -3.06
CA VAL A 50 -10.04 10.10 -1.63
C VAL A 50 -10.44 11.53 -1.32
N SER A 51 -11.60 11.71 -0.71
CA SER A 51 -12.07 12.97 -0.15
C SER A 51 -12.77 12.75 1.20
N SER A 52 -13.12 13.84 1.88
CA SER A 52 -13.95 13.79 3.09
C SER A 52 -15.37 13.29 2.83
N THR A 53 -15.82 13.26 1.57
CA THR A 53 -17.16 12.80 1.19
C THR A 53 -17.20 11.35 0.73
N GLY A 54 -16.06 10.78 0.34
CA GLY A 54 -16.01 9.40 -0.15
C GLY A 54 -14.63 8.92 -0.61
N ILE A 55 -14.54 7.60 -0.82
CA ILE A 55 -13.36 6.95 -1.38
C ILE A 55 -13.82 6.04 -2.52
N ASN A 56 -13.34 6.33 -3.74
CA ASN A 56 -13.83 5.74 -4.98
C ASN A 56 -12.67 5.22 -5.84
N ALA A 57 -12.94 4.20 -6.66
CA ALA A 57 -12.00 3.74 -7.66
C ALA A 57 -12.20 4.59 -8.91
N ARG A 58 -11.11 5.08 -9.52
CA ARG A 58 -11.20 5.78 -10.80
C ARG A 58 -11.30 4.82 -11.98
N GLU A 59 -10.82 3.60 -11.82
CA GLU A 59 -10.84 2.56 -12.85
C GLU A 59 -11.16 1.18 -12.23
N GLY A 60 -12.08 0.44 -12.85
CA GLY A 60 -12.33 -0.98 -12.54
C GLY A 60 -13.38 -1.27 -11.45
N ALA A 61 -13.28 -2.48 -10.87
CA ALA A 61 -14.30 -3.09 -10.02
C ALA A 61 -14.45 -2.45 -8.62
N ALA A 62 -15.57 -2.77 -7.95
CA ALA A 62 -15.96 -2.22 -6.64
C ALA A 62 -14.85 -2.22 -5.58
N LEU A 63 -14.75 -1.11 -4.83
CA LEU A 63 -13.92 -1.05 -3.62
C LEU A 63 -14.39 -2.10 -2.61
N ASN A 64 -13.43 -2.85 -2.07
CA ASN A 64 -13.67 -3.61 -0.85
C ASN A 64 -13.40 -2.73 0.38
N ASP A 65 -13.97 -3.12 1.52
CA ASP A 65 -13.87 -2.36 2.77
C ASP A 65 -12.42 -2.22 3.26
N ALA A 66 -11.59 -3.23 3.04
CA ALA A 66 -10.18 -3.18 3.43
C ALA A 66 -9.40 -2.08 2.68
N VAL A 67 -9.65 -1.92 1.38
CA VAL A 67 -9.04 -0.87 0.56
C VAL A 67 -9.49 0.52 1.03
N ARG A 68 -10.77 0.70 1.39
CA ARG A 68 -11.26 1.96 1.97
C ARG A 68 -10.51 2.31 3.26
N VAL A 69 -10.36 1.33 4.15
CA VAL A 69 -9.65 1.51 5.43
C VAL A 69 -8.17 1.84 5.20
N ILE A 70 -7.50 1.13 4.28
CA ILE A 70 -6.09 1.39 3.94
C ILE A 70 -5.91 2.81 3.42
N LEU A 71 -6.71 3.22 2.43
CA LEU A 71 -6.61 4.55 1.82
C LEU A 71 -6.90 5.67 2.84
N ALA A 72 -7.94 5.51 3.65
CA ALA A 72 -8.24 6.47 4.72
C ALA A 72 -7.11 6.57 5.74
N LYS A 73 -6.59 5.43 6.23
CA LYS A 73 -5.49 5.43 7.19
C LYS A 73 -4.19 5.97 6.61
N TYR A 74 -3.91 5.71 5.34
CA TYR A 74 -2.74 6.26 4.66
C TYR A 74 -2.73 7.79 4.72
N VAL A 75 -3.87 8.43 4.45
CA VAL A 75 -4.01 9.88 4.55
C VAL A 75 -4.01 10.35 6.01
N LEU A 76 -4.81 9.74 6.88
CA LEU A 76 -5.00 10.19 8.26
C LEU A 76 -3.72 10.05 9.11
N THR A 77 -2.92 9.01 8.86
CA THR A 77 -1.66 8.74 9.57
C THR A 77 -0.43 9.36 8.93
N CYS A 78 -0.61 10.15 7.86
CA CYS A 78 0.46 10.97 7.30
C CYS A 78 1.07 11.83 8.42
N PRO A 79 2.39 11.75 8.66
CA PRO A 79 3.03 12.61 9.64
C PRO A 79 3.09 14.04 9.12
N ASP A 80 3.20 15.02 10.02
CA ASP A 80 3.37 16.43 9.65
C ASP A 80 4.72 16.68 8.95
N GLN A 81 5.71 15.81 9.22
CA GLN A 81 7.03 15.82 8.60
C GLN A 81 7.49 14.38 8.37
N LEU A 82 8.06 14.12 7.19
CA LEU A 82 8.64 12.81 6.90
C LEU A 82 9.91 12.59 7.74
N PRO A 83 10.08 11.40 8.34
CA PRO A 83 11.33 11.05 8.98
C PRO A 83 12.47 11.02 7.93
N PRO A 84 13.72 11.30 8.33
CA PRO A 84 14.86 11.20 7.43
C PRO A 84 14.94 9.79 6.84
N LEU A 85 15.06 9.71 5.51
CA LEU A 85 15.23 8.44 4.80
C LEU A 85 16.61 7.87 5.13
N SER A 86 16.65 6.67 5.72
CA SER A 86 17.90 6.06 6.17
C SER A 86 18.72 5.43 5.04
N GLY A 87 18.17 5.36 3.81
CA GLY A 87 18.75 4.62 2.68
C GLY A 87 18.95 3.12 2.93
N LYS A 88 18.60 2.63 4.12
CA LYS A 88 18.83 1.28 4.58
C LYS A 88 17.60 0.44 4.29
N TRP A 89 17.80 -0.66 3.58
CA TRP A 89 16.78 -1.70 3.45
C TRP A 89 16.41 -2.26 4.82
N MET A 90 15.11 -2.34 5.07
CA MET A 90 14.55 -2.89 6.31
C MET A 90 13.58 -4.02 5.98
N THR A 91 13.61 -5.05 6.80
CA THR A 91 12.66 -6.15 6.75
C THR A 91 11.34 -5.73 7.40
N PHE A 92 10.22 -6.36 7.02
CA PHE A 92 8.89 -6.05 7.56
C PHE A 92 8.85 -6.10 9.11
N ARG A 93 9.57 -7.04 9.74
CA ARG A 93 9.66 -7.18 11.20
C ARG A 93 10.32 -6.01 11.92
N GLU A 94 11.08 -5.17 11.22
CA GLU A 94 11.75 -4.00 11.81
C GLU A 94 10.83 -2.77 11.86
N PHE A 95 9.65 -2.81 11.23
CA PHE A 95 8.67 -1.75 11.34
C PHE A 95 8.01 -1.75 12.73
N ARG A 96 7.84 -0.55 13.30
CA ARG A 96 7.15 -0.36 14.58
C ARG A 96 5.75 -0.96 14.50
N GLY A 97 5.42 -1.85 15.44
CA GLY A 97 4.11 -2.51 15.50
C GLY A 97 3.96 -3.72 14.57
N ALA A 98 5.00 -4.14 13.84
CA ALA A 98 4.92 -5.28 12.93
C ALA A 98 4.78 -6.64 13.64
N GLY A 99 5.19 -6.75 14.90
CA GLY A 99 5.28 -8.01 15.66
C GLY A 99 4.06 -8.94 15.49
N PRO A 100 2.83 -8.48 15.80
CA PRO A 100 1.61 -9.29 15.63
C PRO A 100 1.30 -9.69 14.19
N LEU A 101 1.87 -8.99 13.20
CA LEU A 101 1.59 -9.18 11.78
C LEU A 101 2.68 -9.96 11.04
N VAL A 102 3.82 -10.27 11.67
CA VAL A 102 4.95 -10.97 11.01
C VAL A 102 4.54 -12.35 10.48
N SER A 103 3.76 -13.12 11.25
CA SER A 103 3.28 -14.44 10.83
C SER A 103 2.31 -14.36 9.66
N TYR A 104 1.43 -13.36 9.65
CA TYR A 104 0.50 -13.09 8.56
C TYR A 104 1.24 -12.62 7.30
N PHE A 105 2.23 -11.74 7.43
CA PHE A 105 3.07 -11.32 6.31
C PHE A 105 3.82 -12.51 5.69
N THR A 106 4.37 -13.39 6.53
CA THR A 106 5.03 -14.61 6.06
C THR A 106 4.06 -15.52 5.30
N SER A 107 2.85 -15.71 5.84
CA SER A 107 1.90 -16.68 5.27
C SER A 107 1.15 -16.16 4.05
N ASN A 108 0.83 -14.87 4.01
CA ASN A 108 -0.03 -14.28 2.99
C ASN A 108 0.77 -13.59 1.87
N THR A 109 2.00 -13.16 2.15
CA THR A 109 2.88 -12.50 1.17
C THR A 109 4.00 -13.44 0.75
N ASN A 110 4.93 -13.79 1.65
CA ASN A 110 6.14 -14.52 1.27
C ASN A 110 5.82 -15.90 0.69
N LYS A 111 5.00 -16.70 1.38
CA LYS A 111 4.61 -18.03 0.88
C LYS A 111 3.84 -17.95 -0.43
N SER A 112 2.98 -16.95 -0.61
CA SER A 112 2.23 -16.77 -1.87
C SER A 112 3.17 -16.52 -3.05
N ILE A 113 4.18 -15.65 -2.86
CA ILE A 113 5.19 -15.36 -3.89
C ILE A 113 6.05 -16.61 -4.14
N GLU A 114 6.56 -17.24 -3.08
CA GLU A 114 7.37 -18.46 -3.15
C GLU A 114 6.67 -19.58 -3.92
N GLN A 115 5.41 -19.87 -3.57
CA GLN A 115 4.62 -20.91 -4.22
C GLN A 115 4.29 -20.56 -5.67
N HIS A 116 4.01 -19.29 -5.97
CA HIS A 116 3.68 -18.86 -7.33
C HIS A 116 4.85 -19.01 -8.30
N PHE A 117 6.08 -18.78 -7.83
CA PHE A 117 7.30 -18.81 -8.66
C PHE A 117 8.17 -20.05 -8.42
N SER A 118 7.71 -21.03 -7.64
CA SER A 118 8.44 -22.26 -7.35
C SER A 118 8.83 -22.99 -8.63
N GLY A 119 10.13 -23.22 -8.83
CA GLY A 119 10.69 -23.86 -10.03
C GLY A 119 10.61 -23.02 -11.31
N ALA A 120 10.17 -21.75 -11.23
CA ALA A 120 9.91 -20.89 -12.37
C ALA A 120 10.78 -19.61 -12.37
N LEU A 121 12.10 -19.78 -12.20
CA LEU A 121 13.08 -18.68 -12.10
C LEU A 121 12.97 -17.66 -13.24
N MET A 122 12.93 -18.13 -14.49
CA MET A 122 12.81 -17.25 -15.66
C MET A 122 11.54 -16.40 -15.64
N ARG A 123 10.44 -16.95 -15.12
CA ARG A 123 9.17 -16.23 -15.00
C ARG A 123 9.25 -15.16 -13.90
N LEU A 124 9.91 -15.48 -12.79
CA LEU A 124 10.17 -14.50 -11.74
C LEU A 124 11.00 -13.34 -12.28
N GLU A 125 12.10 -13.62 -13.00
CA GLU A 125 12.94 -12.59 -13.62
C GLU A 125 12.14 -11.71 -14.59
N GLN A 126 11.34 -12.31 -15.47
CA GLN A 126 10.52 -11.57 -16.43
C GLN A 126 9.51 -10.63 -15.72
N CYS A 127 8.87 -11.11 -14.66
CA CYS A 127 7.95 -10.30 -13.86
C CYS A 127 8.68 -9.16 -13.13
N CYS A 128 9.86 -9.41 -12.56
CA CYS A 128 10.69 -8.38 -11.94
C CYS A 128 11.08 -7.29 -12.96
N ARG A 129 11.53 -7.68 -14.15
CA ARG A 129 11.84 -6.72 -15.24
C ARG A 129 10.62 -5.91 -15.68
N ALA A 130 9.45 -6.54 -15.77
CA ALA A 130 8.21 -5.86 -16.09
C ALA A 130 7.79 -4.83 -15.03
N LEU A 131 8.22 -5.01 -13.78
CA LEU A 131 8.06 -4.04 -12.69
C LEU A 131 9.15 -2.95 -12.69
N GLY A 132 10.11 -2.99 -13.62
CA GLY A 132 11.20 -2.02 -13.74
C GLY A 132 12.51 -2.46 -13.08
N ALA A 133 12.58 -3.67 -12.54
CA ALA A 133 13.74 -4.10 -11.77
C ALA A 133 14.98 -4.33 -12.66
N GLN A 134 16.14 -3.94 -12.14
CA GLN A 134 17.46 -4.26 -12.70
C GLN A 134 17.97 -5.57 -12.09
N ILE A 135 18.66 -6.38 -12.89
CA ILE A 135 19.28 -7.61 -12.39
C ILE A 135 20.64 -7.26 -11.80
N GLU A 136 20.86 -7.70 -10.57
CA GLU A 136 22.10 -7.52 -9.84
C GLU A 136 23.02 -8.71 -10.08
N ASP A 137 24.32 -8.43 -10.20
CA ASP A 137 25.35 -9.44 -10.29
C ASP A 137 25.69 -9.93 -8.88
N ASN A 138 25.05 -11.02 -8.46
CA ASN A 138 25.21 -11.60 -7.13
C ASN A 138 25.08 -13.13 -7.14
N ASP A 139 26.23 -13.79 -7.07
CA ASP A 139 26.36 -15.25 -7.07
C ASP A 139 25.77 -15.95 -5.82
N SER A 140 25.34 -15.21 -4.81
CA SER A 140 24.75 -15.79 -3.59
C SER A 140 23.30 -16.25 -3.79
N TYR A 141 22.66 -15.85 -4.89
CA TYR A 141 21.26 -16.13 -5.19
C TYR A 141 21.08 -16.53 -6.66
N ASP A 142 20.10 -17.38 -6.95
CA ASP A 142 19.73 -17.71 -8.33
C ASP A 142 19.20 -16.48 -9.11
N LEU A 143 18.68 -15.48 -8.40
CA LEU A 143 18.24 -14.20 -8.94
C LEU A 143 18.36 -13.12 -7.85
N SER A 144 18.98 -11.99 -8.19
CA SER A 144 19.05 -10.79 -7.36
C SER A 144 18.62 -9.60 -8.19
N VAL A 145 17.75 -8.73 -7.63
CA VAL A 145 17.20 -7.58 -8.36
C VAL A 145 17.06 -6.35 -7.46
N SER A 146 17.11 -5.17 -8.07
CA SER A 146 16.83 -3.87 -7.44
C SER A 146 15.81 -3.07 -8.27
N LEU A 147 15.03 -2.20 -7.62
CA LEU A 147 14.03 -1.31 -8.24
C LEU A 147 14.47 0.14 -8.11
#